data_AF-A0A2X3CV73-F1
#
_entry.id   AF-A0A2X3CV73-F1
#
_cell.length_a   1.000
_cell.length_b   1.000
_cell.length_c   1.000
_cell.angle_alpha   90.00
_cell.angle_beta   90.00
_cell.angle_gamma   90.00
#
_symmetry.space_group_name_H-M   'P 1'
#
loop_
_entity.id
_entity.type
_entity.pdbx_description
1 polymer ?
#
loop_
_entity_poly.entity_id
_entity_poly.type
_entity_poly.pdbx_seq_one_letter_code
_entity_poly.pdbx_strand_id
1 'polypeptide(L)'
;MADALTPHEEAVLSNISFMEAVHARSYSSIFSTLCHSKEVDAAFAWSESCDPLQRKAQLMLGYYQADEPLKKKIASVFLESFLFYSGFWLPMYFSSRGKLTNTADLIRLIIRDEAVHGYYIGYKYQKGLEIVSPGKREELKNFALDLLMDLYDNELAYSRELYGESGWFDDVSAFLCYNANKALMNLGYEALFPAEMAAVNPAILGSAVAQRRRKP
;
A
#
# COMPACT_ATOMS: atom_id res chain seq x y z
N MET A 1 -14.09 -12.20 -11.53
CA MET A 1 -13.34 -12.78 -10.39
C MET A 1 -13.06 -14.27 -10.66
N ALA A 2 -12.52 -14.59 -11.84
CA ALA A 2 -12.37 -16.00 -12.27
C ALA A 2 -11.34 -16.79 -11.43
N ASP A 3 -10.45 -16.07 -10.75
CA ASP A 3 -9.30 -16.61 -10.03
C ASP A 3 -9.61 -16.97 -8.56
N ALA A 4 -10.88 -16.89 -8.14
CA ALA A 4 -11.30 -17.17 -6.77
C ALA A 4 -11.36 -18.69 -6.52
N LEU A 5 -10.91 -19.13 -5.33
CA LEU A 5 -10.95 -20.54 -4.96
C LEU A 5 -12.35 -20.99 -4.51
N THR A 6 -13.19 -20.05 -4.06
CA THR A 6 -14.56 -20.35 -3.62
C THR A 6 -15.52 -19.22 -3.99
N PRO A 7 -16.84 -19.49 -4.12
CA PRO A 7 -17.84 -18.43 -4.32
C PRO A 7 -17.88 -17.39 -3.20
N HIS A 8 -17.54 -17.79 -1.97
CA HIS A 8 -17.45 -16.89 -0.83
C HIS A 8 -16.29 -15.89 -0.97
N GLU A 9 -15.18 -16.32 -1.59
CA GLU A 9 -14.06 -15.41 -1.90
C GLU A 9 -14.48 -14.35 -2.92
N GLU A 10 -15.30 -14.69 -3.92
CA GLU A 10 -15.84 -13.69 -4.86
C GLU A 10 -16.69 -12.63 -4.13
N ALA A 11 -17.49 -13.02 -3.15
CA ALA A 11 -18.26 -12.09 -2.32
C ALA A 11 -17.33 -11.16 -1.49
N VAL A 12 -16.25 -11.70 -0.93
CA VAL A 12 -15.25 -10.91 -0.20
C VAL A 12 -14.54 -9.92 -1.13
N LEU A 13 -14.08 -10.37 -2.31
CA LEU A 13 -13.42 -9.51 -3.29
C LEU A 13 -14.36 -8.42 -3.84
N SER A 14 -15.66 -8.70 -3.94
CA SER A 14 -16.67 -7.69 -4.28
C SER A 14 -16.79 -6.61 -3.20
N ASN A 15 -16.74 -7.00 -1.92
CA ASN A 15 -16.72 -6.04 -0.82
C ASN A 15 -15.43 -5.21 -0.81
N ILE A 16 -14.27 -5.83 -1.01
CA ILE A 16 -12.98 -5.15 -1.14
C ILE A 16 -13.06 -4.10 -2.24
N SER A 17 -13.49 -4.49 -3.46
CA SER A 17 -13.62 -3.56 -4.58
C SER A 17 -14.57 -2.39 -4.29
N PHE A 18 -15.65 -2.61 -3.54
CA PHE A 18 -16.51 -1.52 -3.08
C PHE A 18 -15.79 -0.59 -2.10
N MET A 19 -15.04 -1.13 -1.14
CA MET A 19 -14.29 -0.35 -0.17
C MET A 19 -13.17 0.47 -0.83
N GLU A 20 -12.51 -0.04 -1.87
CA GLU A 20 -11.54 0.72 -2.66
C GLU A 20 -12.16 2.00 -3.26
N ALA A 21 -13.41 1.92 -3.75
CA ALA A 21 -14.13 3.09 -4.24
C ALA A 21 -14.48 4.08 -3.10
N VAL A 22 -14.74 3.57 -1.89
CA VAL A 22 -14.95 4.40 -0.69
C VAL A 22 -13.64 5.09 -0.29
N HIS A 23 -12.50 4.41 -0.33
CA HIS A 23 -11.19 4.99 -0.04
C HIS A 23 -10.87 6.11 -1.03
N ALA A 24 -11.01 5.87 -2.34
CA ALA A 24 -10.81 6.89 -3.37
C ALA A 24 -11.70 8.14 -3.14
N ARG A 25 -12.99 7.92 -2.86
CA ARG A 25 -13.94 9.02 -2.59
C ARG A 25 -13.62 9.79 -1.30
N SER A 26 -13.03 9.14 -0.31
CA SER A 26 -12.67 9.79 0.96
C SER A 26 -11.64 10.91 0.76
N TYR A 27 -10.69 10.75 -0.17
CA TYR A 27 -9.73 11.80 -0.52
C TYR A 27 -10.41 13.04 -1.12
N SER A 28 -11.39 12.85 -2.01
CA SER A 28 -12.19 13.98 -2.54
C SER A 28 -12.96 14.71 -1.44
N SER A 29 -13.42 13.99 -0.40
CA SER A 29 -14.08 14.60 0.76
C SER A 29 -13.11 15.46 1.57
N ILE A 30 -11.87 14.99 1.76
CA ILE A 30 -10.79 15.76 2.39
C ILE A 30 -10.50 17.03 1.58
N PHE A 31 -10.29 16.90 0.27
CA PHE A 31 -9.99 18.04 -0.62
C PHE A 31 -11.10 19.08 -0.62
N SER A 32 -12.36 18.67 -0.73
CA SER A 32 -13.50 19.60 -0.72
C SER A 32 -13.62 20.41 0.58
N THR A 33 -13.01 19.93 1.67
CA THR A 33 -13.04 20.60 2.98
C THR A 33 -11.82 21.50 3.19
N LEU A 34 -10.64 21.10 2.71
CA LEU A 34 -9.36 21.71 3.07
C LEU A 34 -8.69 22.51 1.95
N CYS A 35 -9.07 22.28 0.69
CA CYS A 35 -8.35 22.80 -0.48
C CYS A 35 -9.25 23.65 -1.37
N HIS A 36 -8.66 24.62 -2.06
CA HIS A 36 -9.33 25.34 -3.13
C HIS A 36 -9.35 24.51 -4.41
N SER A 37 -10.38 24.67 -5.25
CA SER A 37 -10.52 23.90 -6.50
C SER A 37 -9.28 23.96 -7.39
N LYS A 38 -8.60 25.11 -7.48
CA LYS A 38 -7.36 25.27 -8.28
C LYS A 38 -6.21 24.40 -7.76
N GLU A 39 -6.09 24.20 -6.45
CA GLU A 39 -5.06 23.36 -5.86
C GLU A 39 -5.36 21.89 -6.12
N VAL A 40 -6.64 21.51 -6.07
CA VAL A 40 -7.11 20.16 -6.40
C VAL A 40 -6.84 19.84 -7.86
N ASP A 41 -7.21 20.74 -8.79
CA ASP A 41 -6.96 20.57 -10.22
C ASP A 41 -5.46 20.44 -10.53
N ALA A 42 -4.63 21.25 -9.86
CA ALA A 42 -3.17 21.17 -10.00
C ALA A 42 -2.61 19.84 -9.48
N ALA A 43 -3.14 19.31 -8.37
CA ALA A 43 -2.72 18.01 -7.84
C ALA A 43 -3.09 16.85 -8.78
N PHE A 44 -4.29 16.88 -9.38
CA PHE A 44 -4.70 15.90 -10.39
C PHE A 44 -3.81 15.98 -11.64
N ALA A 45 -3.60 17.17 -12.18
CA ALA A 45 -2.72 17.38 -13.34
C ALA A 45 -1.29 16.90 -13.06
N TRP A 46 -0.76 17.20 -11.88
CA TRP A 46 0.56 16.70 -11.46
C TRP A 46 0.58 15.17 -11.39
N SER A 47 -0.46 14.54 -10.84
CA SER A 47 -0.53 13.09 -10.71
C SER A 47 -0.52 12.38 -12.07
N GLU A 48 -1.12 12.99 -13.09
CA GLU A 48 -1.15 12.50 -14.46
C GLU A 48 0.21 12.67 -15.18
N SER A 49 1.00 13.67 -14.77
CA SER A 49 2.34 13.93 -15.34
C SER A 49 3.52 13.35 -14.54
N CYS A 50 3.27 12.82 -13.34
CA CYS A 50 4.33 12.33 -12.46
C CYS A 50 4.85 10.96 -12.93
N ASP A 51 6.05 10.92 -13.51
CA ASP A 51 6.60 9.72 -14.14
C ASP A 51 6.65 8.49 -13.20
N PRO A 52 7.18 8.57 -11.95
CA PRO A 52 7.19 7.40 -11.05
C PRO A 52 5.78 6.94 -10.66
N LEU A 53 4.80 7.85 -10.61
CA LEU A 53 3.41 7.53 -10.29
C LEU A 53 2.71 6.83 -11.46
N GLN A 54 2.90 7.34 -12.68
CA GLN A 54 2.37 6.70 -13.88
C GLN A 54 3.01 5.34 -14.12
N ARG A 55 4.34 5.22 -13.90
CA ARG A 55 5.06 3.96 -14.03
C ARG A 55 4.53 2.87 -13.10
N LYS A 56 4.34 3.16 -11.80
CA LYS A 56 3.79 2.16 -10.87
C LYS A 56 2.35 1.75 -11.25
N ALA A 57 1.53 2.70 -11.69
CA ALA A 57 0.15 2.42 -12.11
C ALA A 57 0.11 1.50 -13.34
N GLN A 58 0.94 1.78 -14.35
CA GLN A 58 1.04 0.96 -15.56
C GLN A 58 1.55 -0.45 -15.25
N LEU A 59 2.57 -0.56 -14.38
CA LEU A 59 3.13 -1.84 -13.96
C LEU A 59 2.06 -2.71 -13.26
N MET A 60 1.33 -2.14 -12.30
CA MET A 60 0.24 -2.84 -11.61
C MET A 60 -0.87 -3.28 -12.57
N LEU A 61 -1.29 -2.39 -13.47
CA LEU A 61 -2.33 -2.69 -14.44
C LEU A 61 -1.93 -3.84 -15.37
N GLY A 62 -0.65 -3.89 -15.79
CA GLY A 62 -0.10 -4.98 -16.57
C GLY A 62 -0.27 -6.34 -15.88
N TYR A 63 0.02 -6.43 -14.58
CA TYR A 63 -0.20 -7.66 -13.83
C TYR A 63 -1.67 -8.01 -13.66
N TYR A 64 -2.54 -7.04 -13.40
CA TYR A 64 -3.98 -7.27 -13.26
C TYR A 64 -4.65 -7.77 -14.55
N GLN A 65 -4.14 -7.36 -15.71
CA GLN A 65 -4.64 -7.78 -17.02
C GLN A 65 -4.04 -9.11 -17.51
N ALA A 66 -2.85 -9.48 -17.05
CA ALA A 66 -2.19 -10.72 -17.45
C ALA A 66 -2.94 -11.97 -16.93
N ASP A 67 -2.85 -13.11 -17.62
CA ASP A 67 -3.47 -14.36 -17.19
C ASP A 67 -2.58 -15.16 -16.20
N GLU A 68 -2.13 -14.50 -15.13
CA GLU A 68 -1.24 -15.06 -14.10
C GLU A 68 -1.82 -14.83 -12.70
N PRO A 69 -2.79 -15.66 -12.24
CA PRO A 69 -3.57 -15.41 -11.03
C PRO A 69 -2.75 -15.18 -9.76
N LEU A 70 -1.64 -15.91 -9.59
CA LEU A 70 -0.79 -15.79 -8.40
C LEU A 70 0.10 -14.54 -8.45
N LYS A 71 0.57 -14.15 -9.65
CA LYS A 71 1.32 -12.89 -9.83
C LYS A 71 0.44 -11.67 -9.59
N LYS A 72 -0.85 -11.73 -9.97
CA LYS A 72 -1.85 -10.70 -9.60
C LYS A 72 -1.96 -10.52 -8.09
N LYS A 73 -2.03 -11.62 -7.33
CA LYS A 73 -2.15 -11.55 -5.87
C LYS A 73 -0.89 -10.96 -5.23
N ILE A 74 0.30 -11.30 -5.73
CA ILE A 74 1.57 -10.67 -5.31
C ILE A 74 1.52 -9.15 -5.56
N ALA A 75 1.15 -8.73 -6.77
CA ALA A 75 1.06 -7.32 -7.13
C ALA A 75 0.06 -6.55 -6.25
N SER A 76 -1.13 -7.12 -6.00
CA SER A 76 -2.14 -6.54 -5.11
C SER A 76 -1.63 -6.35 -3.69
N VAL A 77 -0.96 -7.37 -3.12
CA VAL A 77 -0.38 -7.27 -1.77
C VAL A 77 0.69 -6.20 -1.71
N PHE A 78 1.56 -6.08 -2.72
CA PHE A 78 2.57 -5.01 -2.74
C PHE A 78 1.98 -3.62 -2.92
N LEU A 79 0.90 -3.46 -3.69
CA LEU A 79 0.23 -2.18 -3.81
C LEU A 79 -0.34 -1.72 -2.46
N GLU A 80 -1.12 -2.58 -1.81
CA GLU A 80 -1.91 -2.24 -0.63
C GLU A 80 -1.09 -2.28 0.67
N SER A 81 -0.18 -3.25 0.82
CA SER A 81 0.60 -3.45 2.04
C SER A 81 1.98 -2.77 2.02
N PHE A 82 2.38 -2.16 0.90
CA PHE A 82 3.69 -1.53 0.76
C PHE A 82 3.61 -0.14 0.10
N LEU A 83 3.14 -0.04 -1.16
CA LEU A 83 3.23 1.23 -1.91
C LEU A 83 2.35 2.34 -1.34
N PHE A 84 1.14 2.04 -0.86
CA PHE A 84 0.29 3.06 -0.25
C PHE A 84 0.90 3.71 1.00
N TYR A 85 1.83 3.04 1.68
CA TYR A 85 2.37 3.52 2.94
C TYR A 85 3.35 4.70 2.78
N SER A 86 3.92 4.96 1.59
CA SER A 86 4.63 6.23 1.33
C SER A 86 3.69 7.44 1.45
N GLY A 87 2.42 7.27 1.04
CA GLY A 87 1.37 8.27 1.15
C GLY A 87 0.79 8.37 2.57
N PHE A 88 0.63 7.24 3.27
CA PHE A 88 0.11 7.23 4.64
C PHE A 88 1.06 7.84 5.68
N TRP A 89 2.36 7.96 5.37
CA TRP A 89 3.33 8.55 6.28
C TRP A 89 2.98 10.00 6.68
N LEU A 90 2.65 10.84 5.70
CA LEU A 90 2.41 12.28 5.91
C LEU A 90 1.23 12.60 6.86
N PRO A 91 0.02 12.04 6.68
CA PRO A 91 -1.08 12.28 7.61
C PRO A 91 -0.78 11.75 9.02
N MET A 92 -0.02 10.65 9.14
CA MET A 92 0.39 10.13 10.45
C MET A 92 1.43 11.05 11.12
N TYR A 93 2.38 11.58 10.34
CA TYR A 93 3.35 12.56 10.81
C TYR A 93 2.70 13.83 11.37
N PHE A 94 1.70 14.37 10.67
CA PHE A 94 0.95 15.53 11.16
C PHE A 94 0.10 15.18 12.37
N SER A 95 -0.58 14.03 12.37
CA SER A 95 -1.40 13.60 13.50
C SER A 95 -0.59 13.40 14.76
N SER A 96 0.64 12.89 14.68
CA SER A 96 1.52 12.71 15.84
C SER A 96 1.93 14.05 16.49
N ARG A 97 1.67 15.17 15.79
CA ARG A 97 1.93 16.55 16.22
C ARG A 97 0.63 17.34 16.44
N GLY A 98 -0.50 16.65 16.57
CA GLY A 98 -1.80 17.26 16.83
C GLY A 98 -2.39 18.04 15.65
N LYS A 99 -1.90 17.82 14.41
CA LYS A 99 -2.40 18.46 13.19
C LYS A 99 -3.18 17.47 12.34
N LEU A 100 -4.21 17.94 11.63
CA LEU A 100 -5.01 17.14 10.70
C LEU A 100 -5.56 15.83 11.32
N THR A 101 -5.92 15.85 12.60
CA THR A 101 -6.29 14.64 13.35
C THR A 101 -7.53 13.94 12.78
N ASN A 102 -8.53 14.70 12.32
CA ASN A 102 -9.73 14.14 11.67
C ASN A 102 -9.41 13.53 10.29
N THR A 103 -8.49 14.15 9.53
CA THR A 103 -7.97 13.55 8.29
C THR A 103 -7.28 12.24 8.60
N ALA A 104 -6.44 12.20 9.64
CA ALA A 104 -5.78 10.97 10.07
C ALA A 104 -6.76 9.89 10.55
N ASP A 105 -7.92 10.25 11.12
CA ASP A 105 -8.96 9.29 11.45
C ASP A 105 -9.54 8.61 10.20
N LEU A 106 -9.75 9.35 9.10
CA LEU A 106 -10.14 8.75 7.82
C LEU A 106 -9.05 7.80 7.29
N ILE A 107 -7.79 8.23 7.32
CA ILE A 107 -6.67 7.39 6.88
C ILE A 107 -6.51 6.13 7.76
N ARG A 108 -6.77 6.20 9.07
CA ARG A 108 -6.77 5.02 9.96
C ARG A 108 -7.85 4.01 9.59
N LEU A 109 -9.00 4.47 9.09
CA LEU A 109 -10.05 3.56 8.61
C LEU A 109 -9.58 2.83 7.34
N ILE A 110 -8.93 3.55 6.41
CA ILE A 110 -8.32 2.96 5.21
C ILE A 110 -7.25 1.93 5.63
N ILE A 111 -6.27 2.31 6.44
CA ILE A 111 -5.20 1.42 6.92
C ILE A 111 -5.78 0.14 7.57
N ARG A 112 -6.89 0.27 8.31
CA ARG A 112 -7.54 -0.89 8.94
C ARG A 112 -8.12 -1.85 7.91
N ASP A 113 -8.73 -1.34 6.85
CA ASP A 113 -9.28 -2.15 5.77
C ASP A 113 -8.13 -2.80 4.98
N GLU A 114 -7.11 -2.01 4.58
CA GLU A 114 -5.96 -2.47 3.80
C GLU A 114 -5.11 -3.53 4.50
N ALA A 115 -4.97 -3.43 5.84
CA ALA A 115 -4.32 -4.46 6.62
C ALA A 115 -5.03 -5.82 6.49
N VAL A 116 -6.36 -5.82 6.37
CA VAL A 116 -7.15 -7.04 6.16
C VAL A 116 -7.10 -7.47 4.69
N HIS A 117 -7.14 -6.54 3.73
CA HIS A 117 -7.05 -6.83 2.30
C HIS A 117 -5.73 -7.55 1.98
N GLY A 118 -4.61 -6.95 2.37
CA GLY A 118 -3.27 -7.52 2.19
C GLY A 118 -3.11 -8.89 2.85
N TYR A 119 -3.59 -9.06 4.08
CA TYR A 119 -3.58 -10.35 4.77
C TYR A 119 -4.42 -11.41 4.03
N TYR A 120 -5.66 -11.06 3.64
CA TYR A 120 -6.58 -12.01 3.00
C TYR A 120 -6.07 -12.44 1.63
N ILE A 121 -5.63 -11.49 0.80
CA ILE A 121 -5.11 -11.79 -0.54
C ILE A 121 -3.79 -12.57 -0.43
N GLY A 122 -2.91 -12.21 0.51
CA GLY A 122 -1.68 -12.96 0.80
C GLY A 122 -1.96 -14.39 1.28
N TYR A 123 -2.96 -14.59 2.13
CA TYR A 123 -3.43 -15.92 2.52
C TYR A 123 -3.93 -16.74 1.33
N LYS A 124 -4.71 -16.13 0.43
CA LYS A 124 -5.18 -16.79 -0.81
C LYS A 124 -4.05 -17.13 -1.76
N TYR A 125 -3.02 -16.29 -1.84
CA TYR A 125 -1.79 -16.60 -2.54
C TYR A 125 -1.09 -17.84 -1.96
N GLN A 126 -0.91 -17.90 -0.64
CA GLN A 126 -0.32 -19.07 0.02
C GLN A 126 -1.14 -20.35 -0.20
N LYS A 127 -2.47 -20.27 -0.20
CA LYS A 127 -3.34 -21.40 -0.61
C LYS A 127 -3.16 -21.81 -2.05
N GLY A 128 -2.95 -20.86 -2.95
CA GLY A 128 -2.57 -21.14 -4.34
C GLY A 128 -1.21 -21.84 -4.44
N LEU A 129 -0.25 -21.54 -3.57
CA LEU A 129 1.04 -22.22 -3.56
C LEU A 129 0.93 -23.71 -3.23
N GLU A 130 -0.04 -24.11 -2.38
CA GLU A 130 -0.22 -25.52 -1.97
C GLU A 130 -0.45 -26.45 -3.18
N ILE A 131 -1.01 -25.94 -4.28
CA ILE A 131 -1.41 -26.73 -5.46
C ILE A 131 -0.46 -26.63 -6.65
N VAL A 132 0.55 -25.75 -6.61
CA VAL A 132 1.54 -25.64 -7.70
C VAL A 132 2.80 -26.48 -7.43
N SER A 133 3.53 -26.81 -8.49
CA SER A 133 4.77 -27.58 -8.40
C SER A 133 5.86 -26.84 -7.61
N PRO A 134 6.83 -27.55 -7.00
CA PRO A 134 7.95 -26.91 -6.31
C PRO A 134 8.72 -25.91 -7.19
N GLY A 135 8.92 -26.23 -8.47
CA GLY A 135 9.57 -25.32 -9.42
C GLY A 135 8.79 -24.02 -9.65
N LYS A 136 7.45 -24.09 -9.75
CA LYS A 136 6.61 -22.90 -9.88
C LYS A 136 6.58 -22.07 -8.59
N ARG A 137 6.65 -22.70 -7.41
CA ARG A 137 6.77 -21.96 -6.14
C ARG A 137 8.04 -21.12 -6.09
N GLU A 138 9.15 -21.68 -6.54
CA GLU A 138 10.43 -20.96 -6.60
C GLU A 138 10.39 -19.83 -7.65
N GLU A 139 9.81 -20.07 -8.83
CA GLU A 139 9.57 -19.02 -9.83
C GLU A 139 8.77 -17.85 -9.24
N LEU A 140 7.68 -18.14 -8.52
CA LEU A 140 6.82 -17.12 -7.92
C LEU A 140 7.52 -16.35 -6.79
N LYS A 141 8.35 -17.03 -6.00
CA LYS A 141 9.17 -16.39 -4.96
C LYS A 141 10.17 -15.42 -5.59
N ASN A 142 10.92 -15.86 -6.61
CA ASN A 142 11.87 -14.99 -7.29
C ASN A 142 11.16 -13.81 -7.95
N PHE A 143 10.03 -14.05 -8.62
CA PHE A 143 9.19 -13.00 -9.15
C PHE A 143 8.73 -11.99 -8.09
N ALA A 144 8.33 -12.46 -6.90
CA ALA A 144 7.92 -11.56 -5.82
C ALA A 144 9.09 -10.67 -5.34
N LEU A 145 10.29 -11.24 -5.19
CA LEU A 145 11.46 -10.48 -4.76
C LEU A 145 11.92 -9.48 -5.82
N ASP A 146 11.96 -9.88 -7.09
CA ASP A 146 12.33 -9.01 -8.22
C ASP A 146 11.34 -7.85 -8.35
N LEU A 147 10.04 -8.14 -8.34
CA LEU A 147 9.00 -7.12 -8.40
C LEU A 147 9.06 -6.17 -7.20
N LEU A 148 9.30 -6.68 -5.98
CA LEU A 148 9.43 -5.85 -4.79
C LEU A 148 10.57 -4.84 -4.94
N MET A 149 11.72 -5.27 -5.46
CA MET A 149 12.87 -4.39 -5.66
C MET A 149 12.61 -3.35 -6.75
N ASP A 150 12.02 -3.74 -7.89
CA ASP A 150 11.63 -2.81 -8.95
C ASP A 150 10.67 -1.74 -8.44
N LEU A 151 9.70 -2.16 -7.62
CA LEU A 151 8.74 -1.27 -6.99
C LEU A 151 9.37 -0.38 -5.94
N TYR A 152 10.29 -0.90 -5.14
CA TYR A 152 11.02 -0.14 -4.14
C TYR A 152 11.84 0.98 -4.79
N ASP A 153 12.60 0.69 -5.84
CA ASP A 153 13.38 1.69 -6.56
C ASP A 153 12.49 2.79 -7.17
N ASN A 154 11.36 2.39 -7.77
CA ASN A 154 10.38 3.34 -8.29
C ASN A 154 9.75 4.19 -7.16
N GLU A 155 9.47 3.58 -6.00
CA GLU A 155 8.85 4.26 -4.87
C GLU A 155 9.83 5.21 -4.18
N LEU A 156 11.13 4.92 -4.19
CA LEU A 156 12.17 5.87 -3.78
C LEU A 156 12.22 7.07 -4.74
N ALA A 157 12.11 6.86 -6.05
CA ALA A 157 12.05 7.96 -7.01
C ALA A 157 10.81 8.84 -6.76
N TYR A 158 9.63 8.21 -6.60
CA TYR A 158 8.39 8.91 -6.25
C TYR A 158 8.50 9.67 -4.92
N SER A 159 9.07 9.04 -3.89
CA SER A 159 9.25 9.67 -2.58
C SER A 159 10.21 10.84 -2.65
N ARG A 160 11.18 10.83 -3.57
CA ARG A 160 12.10 11.96 -3.78
C ARG A 160 11.39 13.14 -4.45
N GLU A 161 10.51 12.89 -5.42
CA GLU A 161 9.66 13.93 -6.02
C GLU A 161 8.79 14.64 -4.96
N LEU A 162 8.28 13.90 -3.97
CA LEU A 162 7.41 14.43 -2.92
C LEU A 162 8.13 15.05 -1.73
N TYR A 163 9.22 14.42 -1.28
CA TYR A 163 9.84 14.68 0.03
C TYR A 163 11.33 15.05 -0.05
N GLY A 164 11.90 15.13 -1.26
CA GLY A 164 13.33 15.40 -1.45
C GLY A 164 13.80 16.71 -0.82
N GLU A 165 12.95 17.73 -0.80
CA GLU A 165 13.25 19.05 -0.25
C GLU A 165 12.71 19.27 1.17
N SER A 166 11.96 18.32 1.75
CA SER A 166 11.30 18.49 3.06
C SER A 166 12.11 17.97 4.24
N GLY A 167 13.21 17.25 3.99
CA GLY A 167 13.98 16.53 5.00
C GLY A 167 13.30 15.27 5.54
N TRP A 168 12.18 14.83 4.93
CA TRP A 168 11.44 13.63 5.35
C TRP A 168 11.76 12.39 4.52
N PHE A 169 12.57 12.52 3.48
CA PHE A 169 12.87 11.42 2.55
C PHE A 169 13.40 10.16 3.26
N ASP A 170 14.34 10.30 4.19
CA ASP A 170 14.92 9.15 4.91
C ASP A 170 13.91 8.47 5.84
N ASP A 171 13.09 9.26 6.55
CA ASP A 171 12.02 8.75 7.42
C ASP A 171 10.95 7.98 6.62
N VAL A 172 10.60 8.47 5.42
CA VAL A 172 9.66 7.81 4.51
C VAL A 172 10.29 6.54 3.92
N SER A 173 11.57 6.58 3.56
CA SER A 173 12.31 5.43 3.02
C SER A 173 12.40 4.29 4.05
N ALA A 174 12.63 4.61 5.32
CA ALA A 174 12.61 3.61 6.39
C ALA A 174 11.22 3.01 6.58
N PHE A 175 10.17 3.83 6.46
CA PHE A 175 8.78 3.36 6.50
C PHE A 175 8.43 2.45 5.32
N LEU A 176 8.96 2.74 4.14
CA LEU A 176 8.84 1.87 2.97
C LEU A 176 9.48 0.50 3.20
N CYS A 177 10.74 0.44 3.68
CA CYS A 177 11.41 -0.83 4.00
C CYS A 177 10.63 -1.66 5.04
N TYR A 178 10.08 -1.00 6.07
CA TYR A 178 9.23 -1.65 7.08
C TYR A 178 7.99 -2.31 6.45
N ASN A 179 7.28 -1.59 5.59
CA ASN A 179 6.05 -2.09 4.99
C ASN A 179 6.31 -3.11 3.87
N ALA A 180 7.42 -2.99 3.14
CA ALA A 180 7.89 -4.03 2.21
C ALA A 180 8.07 -5.38 2.92
N ASN A 181 8.70 -5.38 4.10
CA ASN A 181 8.83 -6.58 4.92
C ASN A 181 7.46 -7.12 5.37
N LYS A 182 6.51 -6.26 5.73
CA LYS A 182 5.14 -6.68 6.09
C LYS A 182 4.41 -7.30 4.90
N ALA A 183 4.56 -6.75 3.71
CA ALA A 183 3.96 -7.29 2.50
C ALA A 183 4.52 -8.68 2.16
N LEU A 184 5.84 -8.89 2.30
CA LEU A 184 6.47 -10.21 2.17
C LEU A 184 5.91 -11.22 3.20
N MET A 185 5.73 -10.80 4.45
CA MET A 185 5.13 -11.64 5.49
C MET A 185 3.71 -12.08 5.13
N ASN A 186 2.88 -11.19 4.54
CA ASN A 186 1.54 -11.54 4.07
C ASN A 186 1.59 -12.62 2.97
N LEU A 187 2.62 -12.62 2.12
CA LEU A 187 2.84 -13.65 1.09
C LEU A 187 3.47 -14.93 1.64
N GLY A 188 3.84 -14.99 2.92
CA GLY A 188 4.50 -16.13 3.55
C GLY A 188 6.02 -16.16 3.35
N TYR A 189 6.64 -15.02 3.03
CA TYR A 189 8.07 -14.89 2.84
C TYR A 189 8.77 -14.19 4.01
N GLU A 190 10.08 -14.40 4.09
CA GLU A 190 10.93 -13.73 5.06
C GLU A 190 11.13 -12.25 4.70
N ALA A 191 11.46 -11.45 5.71
CA ALA A 191 11.82 -10.05 5.52
C ALA A 191 13.08 -9.94 4.65
N LEU A 192 13.05 -9.01 3.70
CA LEU A 192 14.19 -8.72 2.82
C LEU A 192 15.08 -7.63 3.40
N PHE A 193 14.48 -6.54 3.91
CA PHE A 193 15.22 -5.41 4.42
C PHE A 193 15.63 -5.63 5.89
N PRO A 194 16.87 -5.28 6.27
CA PRO A 194 17.34 -5.43 7.64
C PRO A 194 16.66 -4.43 8.59
N ALA A 195 16.69 -4.72 9.88
CA ALA A 195 15.99 -3.94 10.89
C ALA A 195 16.45 -2.48 10.96
N GLU A 196 17.73 -2.21 10.68
CA GLU A 196 18.28 -0.85 10.68
C GLU A 196 17.70 0.00 9.54
N MET A 197 17.47 -0.59 8.37
CA MET A 197 16.82 0.09 7.24
C MET A 197 15.32 0.27 7.46
N ALA A 198 14.69 -0.59 8.28
CA ALA A 198 13.27 -0.54 8.61
C ALA A 198 12.99 0.15 9.97
N ALA A 199 13.91 1.00 10.45
CA ALA A 199 13.82 1.67 11.74
C ALA A 199 12.86 2.88 11.69
N VAL A 200 11.56 2.60 11.76
CA VAL A 200 10.51 3.64 11.71
C VAL A 200 10.43 4.41 13.03
N ASN A 201 10.26 5.73 12.94
CA ASN A 201 9.96 6.58 14.10
C ASN A 201 8.72 6.04 14.87
N PRO A 202 8.85 5.72 16.18
CA PRO A 202 7.76 5.16 16.97
C PRO A 202 6.48 6.01 17.01
N ALA A 203 6.61 7.34 16.87
CA ALA A 203 5.45 8.23 16.83
C ALA A 203 4.58 8.02 15.59
N ILE A 204 5.19 7.63 14.46
CA ILE A 204 4.48 7.29 13.22
C ILE A 204 3.74 5.97 13.39
N LEU A 205 4.42 4.93 13.90
CA LEU A 205 3.81 3.63 14.19
C LEU A 205 2.64 3.76 15.17
N GLY A 206 2.83 4.51 16.26
CA GLY A 206 1.77 4.76 17.25
C GLY A 206 0.59 5.56 16.70
N SER A 207 0.80 6.39 15.68
CA SER A 207 -0.26 7.17 15.03
C SER A 207 -1.05 6.37 14.01
N ALA A 208 -0.42 5.37 13.37
CA ALA A 208 -1.02 4.48 12.38
C ALA A 208 -1.96 3.42 12.98
N VAL A 209 -1.83 3.14 14.29
CA VAL A 209 -2.77 2.29 15.01
C VAL A 209 -3.96 3.12 15.49
N ALA A 210 -5.18 2.60 15.29
CA ALA A 210 -6.38 3.24 15.81
C ALA A 210 -6.26 3.47 17.32
N GLN A 211 -6.21 4.75 17.74
CA GLN A 211 -6.22 5.08 19.15
C GLN A 211 -7.55 4.59 19.75
N ARG A 212 -7.48 3.70 20.74
CA ARG A 212 -8.63 3.44 21.62
C ARG A 212 -8.98 4.80 22.22
N ARG A 213 -10.14 5.36 21.84
CA ARG A 213 -10.68 6.56 22.48
C ARG A 213 -10.62 6.33 23.99
N ARG A 214 -9.78 7.08 24.70
CA ARG A 214 -9.94 7.22 26.15
C ARG A 214 -11.35 7.76 26.34
N LYS A 215 -12.23 6.97 26.92
CA LYS A 215 -13.54 7.47 27.35
C LYS A 215 -13.29 8.67 28.28
N PRO A 216 -14.09 9.75 28.14
CA PRO A 216 -14.02 10.88 29.07
C PRO A 216 -14.27 10.42 30.51
#